data_AF-A0A7S2J9G5-F1
#
_entry.id   AF-A0A7S2J9G5-F1
#
_cell.length_a   1.000
_cell.length_b   1.000
_cell.length_c   1.000
_cell.angle_alpha   90.00
_cell.angle_beta   90.00
_cell.angle_gamma   90.00
#
_symmetry.space_group_name_H-M   'P 1'
#
loop_
_entity.id
_entity.type
_entity.pdbx_description
1 polymer ?
#
loop_
_entity_poly.entity_id
_entity_poly.type
_entity_poly.pdbx_seq_one_letter_code
_entity_poly.pdbx_strand_id
1 'polypeptide(L)'
;CKKACIFWLKGICTKGVQCVFCHYHEQTMLHPKIKHRPCKGKRERYRMLVDQLSRLVEDDPDGFNFDAVQLPPSVQANETCRNKLAARLDRVAQEVRSSRSAPFAGAGSSSSRPAPAREEWQWQ
;
A
#
# COMPACT_ATOMS: atom_id res chain seq x y z
N CYS A 1 4.03 22.57 22.30
CA CYS A 1 4.51 21.18 22.22
C CYS A 1 3.87 20.52 21.00
N LYS A 2 4.59 19.96 20.01
CA LYS A 2 3.98 19.61 18.70
C LYS A 2 3.62 18.12 18.51
N LYS A 3 4.29 17.18 19.20
CA LYS A 3 4.04 15.72 19.05
C LYS A 3 4.16 15.00 20.39
N ALA A 4 3.19 14.13 20.67
CA ALA A 4 3.19 13.25 21.85
C ALA A 4 4.29 12.18 21.75
N CYS A 5 4.91 11.84 22.88
CA CYS A 5 5.87 10.76 22.97
C CYS A 5 5.16 9.40 22.99
N ILE A 6 5.29 8.62 21.92
CA ILE A 6 4.68 7.28 21.81
C ILE A 6 5.22 6.33 22.89
N PHE A 7 6.49 6.48 23.28
CA PHE A 7 7.11 5.65 24.31
C PHE A 7 6.60 6.00 25.72
N TRP A 8 6.30 7.27 25.99
CA TRP A 8 5.76 7.70 27.27
C TRP A 8 4.32 7.23 27.44
N LEU A 9 3.51 7.35 26.38
CA LEU A 9 2.14 6.81 26.36
C LEU A 9 2.07 5.30 26.61
N LYS A 10 3.15 4.58 26.33
CA LYS A 10 3.30 3.14 26.58
C LYS A 10 3.94 2.80 27.92
N GLY A 11 4.37 3.81 28.70
CA GLY A 11 5.10 3.61 29.97
C GLY A 11 6.54 3.12 29.81
N ILE A 12 7.14 3.22 28.61
CA ILE A 12 8.49 2.66 28.31
C ILE A 12 9.52 3.74 27.91
N CYS A 13 9.21 5.03 28.10
CA CYS A 13 10.16 6.09 27.77
C CYS A 13 11.23 6.22 28.85
N THR A 14 12.49 6.02 28.47
CA THR A 14 13.66 6.18 29.36
C THR A 14 14.26 7.59 29.35
N LYS A 15 13.78 8.47 28.47
CA LYS A 15 14.36 9.82 28.27
C LYS A 15 13.94 10.84 29.34
N GLY A 16 12.92 10.51 30.16
CA GLY A 16 12.42 11.39 31.22
C GLY A 16 12.12 12.81 30.71
N VAL A 17 12.64 13.82 31.42
CA VAL A 17 12.48 15.24 31.08
C VAL A 17 13.30 15.69 29.87
N GLN A 18 14.29 14.91 29.44
CA GLN A 18 15.10 15.20 28.25
C GLN A 18 14.44 14.71 26.95
N CYS A 19 13.23 14.14 27.04
CA CYS A 19 12.53 13.70 25.84
C CYS A 19 12.14 14.91 24.99
N VAL A 20 12.57 14.91 23.74
CA VAL A 20 12.18 15.92 22.73
C VAL A 20 10.69 15.87 22.35
N PHE A 21 9.95 14.85 22.84
CA PHE A 21 8.53 14.64 22.60
C PHE A 21 7.71 14.91 23.86
N CYS A 22 6.47 15.35 23.69
CA CYS A 22 5.60 15.72 24.81
C CYS A 22 5.22 14.54 25.70
N HIS A 23 5.40 14.68 27.01
CA HIS A 23 4.94 13.72 28.03
C HIS A 23 3.63 14.17 28.74
N TYR A 24 3.38 15.48 28.82
CA TYR A 24 2.33 16.08 29.66
C TYR A 24 1.37 16.97 28.87
N HIS A 25 0.56 16.41 27.98
CA HIS A 25 -0.56 17.19 27.44
C HIS A 25 -1.87 16.48 27.71
N GLU A 26 -2.74 17.11 28.49
CA GLU A 26 -4.14 16.71 28.67
C GLU A 26 -4.87 16.61 27.30
N GLN A 27 -4.38 17.36 26.29
CA GLN A 27 -4.83 17.24 24.89
C GLN A 27 -4.35 15.96 24.17
N THR A 28 -3.43 15.16 24.72
CA THR A 28 -3.02 13.87 24.12
C THR A 28 -4.12 12.82 24.14
N MET A 29 -5.12 12.97 25.00
CA MET A 29 -6.36 12.17 24.98
C MET A 29 -7.31 12.58 23.84
N LEU A 30 -7.17 13.82 23.32
CA LEU A 30 -7.93 14.34 22.17
C LEU A 30 -7.20 14.13 20.83
N HIS A 31 -5.94 13.69 20.85
CA HIS A 31 -5.24 13.37 19.61
C HIS A 31 -5.83 12.08 19.00
N PRO A 32 -6.25 12.12 17.71
CA PRO A 32 -6.84 10.96 17.06
C PRO A 32 -5.90 9.78 17.19
N LYS A 33 -6.42 8.66 17.77
CA LYS A 33 -5.72 7.40 18.05
C LYS A 33 -4.53 7.25 17.11
N ILE A 34 -3.31 7.34 17.64
CA ILE A 34 -2.08 7.31 16.84
C ILE A 34 -2.14 6.06 15.97
N LYS A 35 -2.44 6.25 14.69
CA LYS A 35 -2.64 5.12 13.75
C LYS A 35 -1.28 4.49 13.56
N HIS A 36 -1.08 3.34 14.20
CA HIS A 36 0.16 2.61 14.10
C HIS A 36 0.41 2.27 12.63
N ARG A 37 1.55 2.69 12.10
CA ARG A 37 1.94 2.34 10.74
C ARG A 37 2.04 0.81 10.64
N PRO A 38 1.48 0.16 9.61
CA PRO A 38 1.67 -1.27 9.44
C PRO A 38 3.16 -1.64 9.46
N CYS A 39 3.49 -2.77 10.09
CA CYS A 39 4.88 -3.23 10.18
C CYS A 39 5.49 -3.44 8.78
N LYS A 40 6.82 -3.52 8.69
CA LYS A 40 7.54 -3.68 7.41
C LYS A 40 6.99 -4.84 6.57
N GLY A 41 6.83 -6.03 7.15
CA GLY A 41 6.34 -7.21 6.43
C GLY A 41 4.90 -7.09 5.92
N LYS A 42 3.99 -6.44 6.67
CA LYS A 42 2.62 -6.16 6.19
C LYS A 42 2.63 -5.22 4.98
N ARG A 43 3.51 -4.21 5.00
CA ARG A 43 3.66 -3.30 3.85
C ARG A 43 4.26 -4.02 2.64
N GLU A 44 5.23 -4.90 2.85
CA GLU A 44 5.85 -5.67 1.76
C GLU A 44 4.84 -6.54 1.03
N ARG A 45 4.10 -7.38 1.77
CA ARG A 45 3.08 -8.26 1.18
C ARG A 45 2.02 -7.49 0.42
N TYR A 46 1.59 -6.33 0.95
CA TYR A 46 0.68 -5.45 0.23
C TYR A 46 1.30 -4.88 -1.06
N ARG A 47 2.58 -4.49 -1.04
CA ARG A 47 3.28 -4.02 -2.25
C ARG A 47 3.38 -5.11 -3.31
N MET A 48 3.69 -6.35 -2.92
CA MET A 48 3.74 -7.48 -3.84
C MET A 48 2.38 -7.78 -4.46
N LEU A 49 1.31 -7.77 -3.65
CA LEU A 49 -0.06 -7.96 -4.14
C LEU A 49 -0.44 -6.86 -5.15
N VAL A 50 -0.16 -5.60 -4.81
CA VAL A 50 -0.42 -4.47 -5.72
C VAL A 50 0.35 -4.64 -7.03
N ASP A 51 1.64 -4.95 -6.96
CA ASP A 51 2.48 -5.14 -8.15
C ASP A 51 1.94 -6.27 -9.05
N GLN A 52 1.57 -7.41 -8.45
CA GLN A 52 0.99 -8.53 -9.18
C GLN A 52 -0.33 -8.15 -9.87
N LEU A 53 -1.25 -7.50 -9.16
CA LEU A 53 -2.55 -7.12 -9.72
C LEU A 53 -2.43 -5.99 -10.75
N SER A 54 -1.49 -5.05 -10.55
CA SER A 54 -1.23 -3.99 -11.53
C SER A 54 -0.76 -4.59 -12.86
N ARG A 55 0.10 -5.61 -12.87
CA ARG A 55 0.52 -6.28 -14.11
C ARG A 55 -0.66 -6.95 -14.83
N LEU A 56 -1.56 -7.61 -14.09
CA LEU A 56 -2.76 -8.22 -14.70
C LEU A 56 -3.65 -7.18 -15.38
N VAL A 57 -3.76 -5.98 -14.81
CA VAL A 57 -4.51 -4.86 -15.40
C VAL A 57 -3.78 -4.25 -16.61
N GLU A 58 -2.45 -4.23 -16.60
CA GLU A 58 -1.66 -3.76 -17.75
C GLU A 58 -1.80 -4.71 -18.97
N ASP A 59 -1.86 -6.01 -18.72
CA ASP A 59 -2.05 -7.04 -19.74
C ASP A 59 -3.47 -6.95 -20.35
N ASP A 60 -4.50 -7.00 -19.50
CA ASP A 60 -5.92 -6.90 -19.91
C ASP A 60 -6.66 -5.78 -19.17
N PRO A 61 -6.67 -4.55 -19.71
CA PRO A 61 -7.30 -3.41 -19.06
C PRO A 61 -8.84 -3.44 -19.12
N ASP A 62 -9.45 -4.24 -20.00
CA ASP A 62 -10.90 -4.22 -20.22
C ASP A 62 -11.61 -5.47 -19.66
N GLY A 63 -10.92 -6.61 -19.59
CA GLY A 63 -11.45 -7.84 -19.01
C GLY A 63 -11.16 -8.05 -17.52
N PHE A 64 -10.32 -7.23 -16.89
CA PHE A 64 -9.97 -7.41 -15.48
C PHE A 64 -11.16 -7.11 -14.54
N ASN A 65 -11.66 -8.15 -13.86
CA ASN A 65 -12.67 -8.01 -12.82
C ASN A 65 -12.07 -8.17 -11.42
N PHE A 66 -12.01 -7.07 -10.67
CA PHE A 66 -11.43 -7.03 -9.33
C PHE A 66 -12.15 -7.94 -8.31
N ASP A 67 -13.48 -8.06 -8.40
CA ASP A 67 -14.27 -8.83 -7.43
C ASP A 67 -14.12 -10.35 -7.60
N ALA A 68 -13.67 -10.80 -8.77
CA ALA A 68 -13.41 -12.21 -9.05
C ALA A 68 -12.04 -12.68 -8.50
N VAL A 69 -11.16 -11.75 -8.13
CA VAL A 69 -9.82 -12.06 -7.65
C VAL A 69 -9.88 -12.57 -6.20
N GLN A 70 -9.27 -13.73 -5.95
CA GLN A 70 -9.09 -14.26 -4.60
C GLN A 70 -8.08 -13.41 -3.82
N LEU A 71 -8.58 -12.52 -2.98
CA LEU A 71 -7.76 -11.64 -2.16
C LEU A 71 -7.34 -12.34 -0.85
N PRO A 72 -6.14 -12.05 -0.31
CA PRO A 72 -5.74 -12.55 1.00
C PRO A 72 -6.73 -12.13 2.10
N PRO A 73 -7.01 -12.96 3.12
CA PRO A 73 -7.99 -12.67 4.18
C PRO A 73 -7.76 -11.31 4.87
N SER A 74 -6.50 -10.91 5.01
CA SER A 74 -6.12 -9.63 5.61
C SER A 74 -6.55 -8.38 4.83
N VAL A 75 -6.73 -8.47 3.51
CA VAL A 75 -7.23 -7.38 2.65
C VAL A 75 -8.74 -7.48 2.50
N GLN A 76 -9.26 -8.70 2.39
CA GLN A 76 -10.71 -8.95 2.29
C GLN A 76 -11.47 -8.47 3.53
N ALA A 77 -10.95 -8.73 4.73
CA ALA A 77 -11.57 -8.31 5.98
C ALA A 77 -11.47 -6.79 6.25
N ASN A 78 -10.69 -6.04 5.45
CA ASN A 78 -10.48 -4.60 5.66
C ASN A 78 -10.93 -3.81 4.43
N GLU A 79 -12.16 -3.31 4.47
CA GLU A 79 -12.76 -2.53 3.40
C GLU A 79 -11.93 -1.30 3.02
N THR A 80 -11.30 -0.63 3.99
CA THR A 80 -10.45 0.53 3.69
C THR A 80 -9.23 0.13 2.85
N CYS A 81 -8.64 -1.03 3.13
CA CYS A 81 -7.54 -1.57 2.33
C CYS A 81 -8.02 -2.05 0.95
N ARG A 82 -9.16 -2.75 0.89
CA ARG A 82 -9.78 -3.21 -0.37
C ARG A 82 -10.11 -2.03 -1.29
N ASN A 83 -10.78 -1.00 -0.78
CA ASN A 83 -11.18 0.18 -1.57
C ASN A 83 -9.96 0.97 -2.07
N LYS A 84 -8.91 1.07 -1.24
CA LYS A 84 -7.64 1.69 -1.67
C LYS A 84 -6.93 0.90 -2.77
N LEU A 85 -7.03 -0.42 -2.73
CA LEU A 85 -6.48 -1.29 -3.76
C LEU A 85 -7.26 -1.14 -5.06
N ALA A 86 -8.60 -1.24 -5.01
CA ALA A 86 -9.48 -1.04 -6.16
C ALA A 86 -9.24 0.32 -6.84
N ALA A 87 -9.28 1.42 -6.07
CA ALA A 87 -9.04 2.76 -6.60
C ALA A 87 -7.63 2.92 -7.23
N ARG A 88 -6.64 2.15 -6.77
CA ARG A 88 -5.31 2.16 -7.37
C ARG A 88 -5.30 1.39 -8.70
N LEU A 89 -5.96 0.25 -8.78
CA LEU A 89 -6.07 -0.54 -10.00
C LEU A 89 -6.90 0.19 -11.07
N ASP A 90 -7.98 0.87 -10.68
CA ASP A 90 -8.79 1.69 -11.60
C ASP A 90 -7.96 2.79 -12.25
N ARG A 91 -7.09 3.45 -11.46
CA ARG A 91 -6.16 4.45 -12.00
C ARG A 91 -5.19 3.85 -13.01
N VAL A 92 -4.62 2.68 -12.72
CA VAL A 92 -3.72 1.97 -13.65
C VAL A 92 -4.48 1.61 -14.93
N ALA A 93 -5.70 1.09 -14.83
CA ALA A 93 -6.53 0.76 -15.99
C ALA A 93 -6.82 2.01 -16.84
N GLN A 94 -7.18 3.13 -16.22
CA GLN A 94 -7.42 4.41 -16.91
C GLN A 94 -6.17 4.96 -17.60
N GLU A 95 -5.00 4.86 -16.95
CA GLU A 95 -3.72 5.28 -17.52
C GLU A 95 -3.38 4.43 -18.76
N VAL A 96 -3.49 3.10 -18.66
CA VAL A 96 -3.24 2.18 -19.79
C VAL A 96 -4.22 2.41 -20.94
N ARG A 97 -5.51 2.58 -20.66
CA ARG A 97 -6.52 2.90 -21.69
C ARG A 97 -6.20 4.21 -22.39
N SER A 98 -5.88 5.25 -21.62
CA SER A 98 -5.54 6.57 -22.15
C SER A 98 -4.30 6.50 -23.05
N SER A 99 -3.28 5.75 -22.65
CA SER A 99 -2.07 5.50 -23.45
C SER A 99 -2.36 4.68 -24.71
N ARG A 100 -3.26 3.69 -24.66
CA ARG A 100 -3.66 2.88 -25.82
C ARG A 100 -4.54 3.65 -26.82
N SER A 101 -5.37 4.58 -26.35
CA SER A 101 -6.27 5.39 -27.20
C SER A 101 -5.64 6.66 -27.78
N ALA A 102 -4.49 7.09 -27.27
CA ALA A 102 -3.79 8.25 -27.82
C ALA A 102 -3.33 7.91 -29.25
N PRO A 103 -3.59 8.78 -30.25
CA PRO A 103 -3.09 8.56 -31.60
C PRO A 103 -1.56 8.47 -31.53
N PHE A 104 -1.01 7.43 -32.19
CA PHE A 104 0.40 7.09 -32.25
C PHE A 104 1.24 8.25 -32.82
N ALA A 105 1.53 9.25 -31.99
CA ALA A 105 2.62 10.19 -32.19
C ALA A 105 3.84 9.55 -31.53
N GLY A 106 4.56 8.75 -32.31
CA GLY A 106 5.59 7.86 -31.81
C GLY A 106 6.72 8.57 -31.06
N ALA A 107 7.21 7.90 -30.01
CA ALA A 107 8.64 7.72 -29.72
C ALA A 107 8.82 6.96 -28.39
N GLY A 108 9.14 5.67 -28.50
CA GLY A 108 10.03 4.90 -27.63
C GLY A 108 9.90 5.01 -26.10
N SER A 109 9.39 3.94 -25.49
CA SER A 109 10.12 3.32 -24.37
C SER A 109 9.69 1.85 -24.21
N SER A 110 10.35 0.96 -24.97
CA SER A 110 10.36 -0.47 -24.67
C SER A 110 11.16 -0.69 -23.39
N SER A 111 10.49 -0.59 -22.23
CA SER A 111 11.03 -1.18 -21.01
C SER A 111 10.67 -2.66 -20.99
N SER A 112 11.41 -3.43 -21.80
CA SER A 112 11.45 -4.88 -21.71
C SER A 112 12.00 -5.24 -20.34
N ARG A 113 11.13 -5.35 -19.34
CA ARG A 113 11.50 -5.98 -18.07
C ARG A 113 11.65 -7.47 -18.35
N PRO A 114 12.84 -8.07 -18.12
CA PRO A 114 12.99 -9.51 -18.25
C PRO A 114 12.02 -10.20 -17.29
N ALA A 115 11.34 -11.24 -17.79
CA ALA A 115 10.49 -12.10 -17.00
C ALA A 115 11.30 -12.62 -15.79
N PRO A 116 10.79 -12.50 -14.54
CA PRO A 116 11.42 -13.21 -13.45
C PRO A 116 11.33 -14.70 -13.74
N ALA A 117 12.46 -15.39 -13.68
CA ALA A 117 12.51 -16.84 -13.71
C ALA A 117 11.50 -17.39 -12.70
N ARG A 118 10.71 -18.37 -13.14
CA ARG A 118 9.70 -19.08 -12.34
C ARG A 118 10.42 -19.84 -11.22
N GLU A 119 10.74 -19.15 -10.12
CA GLU A 119 11.12 -19.79 -8.87
C GLU A 119 9.83 -20.22 -8.18
N GLU A 120 9.60 -21.54 -8.17
CA GLU A 120 8.51 -22.20 -7.48
C GLU A 120 8.57 -21.89 -5.99
N TRP A 121 7.73 -20.96 -5.54
CA TRP A 121 7.46 -20.78 -4.12
C TRP A 121 6.56 -21.93 -3.63
N GLN A 122 7.19 -23.07 -3.34
CA GLN A 122 6.61 -24.15 -2.55
C GLN A 122 6.38 -23.67 -1.12
N TRP A 123 5.11 -23.57 -0.73
CA TRP A 123 4.72 -23.40 0.68
C TRP A 123 4.66 -24.79 1.33
N GLN A 124 5.60 -25.09 2.23
CA GLN A 124 5.48 -26.13 3.27
C GLN A 124 5.56 -25.46 4.64
#